data_AF-X6MJ59-F1
#
_entry.id   AF-X6MJ59-F1
#
_cell.length_a   1.000
_cell.length_b   1.000
_cell.length_c   1.000
_cell.angle_alpha   90.00
_cell.angle_beta   90.00
_cell.angle_gamma   90.00
#
_symmetry.space_group_name_H-M   'P 1'
#
loop_
_entity.id
_entity.type
_entity.pdbx_description
1 polymer ?
#
loop_
_entity_poly.entity_id
_entity_poly.type
_entity_poly.pdbx_seq_one_letter_code
_entity_poly.pdbx_strand_id
1 'polypeptide(L)'
;MVTDRLSQYLNMSECWWINMFSIVKELQGKNIGSHMMQHILYNILPRGDFVLLDTSNPKSMKFYSKQGFECVYVIKFPKYKSYVTNQDNELYQYFMLWNEDKEKLSNIAKEIRARYGVYVDSISTPKEINNWLKKMLFYSILFIIFLVLLSFL
;
A
#
# COMPACT_ATOMS: atom_id res chain seq x y z
N MET A 1 4.36 -7.93 2.59
CA MET A 1 3.69 -6.93 1.72
C MET A 1 3.01 -5.88 2.60
N VAL A 2 2.62 -4.70 2.10
CA VAL A 2 2.07 -3.60 2.94
C VAL A 2 0.81 -4.02 3.70
N THR A 3 0.00 -4.88 3.08
CA THR A 3 -1.15 -5.54 3.70
C THR A 3 -0.80 -6.27 5.00
N ASP A 4 0.36 -6.94 5.07
CA ASP A 4 0.81 -7.69 6.26
C ASP A 4 1.25 -6.76 7.41
N ARG A 5 1.58 -5.51 7.08
CA ARG A 5 1.90 -4.48 8.09
C ARG A 5 0.63 -3.86 8.63
N LEU A 6 -0.32 -3.55 7.74
CA LEU A 6 -1.60 -2.96 8.12
C LEU A 6 -2.50 -3.97 8.85
N SER A 7 -2.39 -5.27 8.57
CA SER A 7 -3.14 -6.32 9.27
C SER A 7 -2.82 -6.45 10.76
N GLN A 8 -1.76 -5.79 11.24
CA GLN A 8 -1.44 -5.72 12.67
C GLN A 8 -2.31 -4.71 13.42
N TYR A 9 -2.93 -3.78 12.70
CA TYR A 9 -3.71 -2.66 13.24
C TYR A 9 -5.17 -2.71 12.79
N LEU A 10 -5.41 -3.33 11.64
CA LEU A 10 -6.70 -3.39 10.99
C LEU A 10 -7.13 -4.82 10.83
N ASN A 11 -8.40 -5.10 11.13
CA ASN A 11 -9.01 -6.33 10.67
C ASN A 11 -9.20 -6.20 9.15
N MET A 12 -8.36 -6.89 8.38
CA MET A 12 -8.37 -6.77 6.91
C MET A 12 -9.67 -7.31 6.29
N SER A 13 -10.47 -8.13 6.99
CA SER A 13 -11.80 -8.53 6.51
C SER A 13 -12.86 -7.43 6.68
N GLU A 14 -12.57 -6.39 7.45
CA GLU A 14 -13.43 -5.20 7.70
C GLU A 14 -12.84 -3.95 7.02
N CYS A 15 -12.19 -4.18 5.87
CA CYS A 15 -11.45 -3.18 5.12
C CYS A 15 -11.80 -3.22 3.64
N TRP A 16 -12.04 -2.05 3.05
CA TRP A 16 -12.27 -1.87 1.62
C TRP A 16 -11.05 -1.27 0.96
N TRP A 17 -10.52 -1.92 -0.09
CA TRP A 17 -9.43 -1.38 -0.86
C TRP A 17 -9.93 -0.75 -2.16
N ILE A 18 -9.69 0.56 -2.35
CA ILE A 18 -9.93 1.25 -3.61
C ILE A 18 -8.69 1.07 -4.49
N ASN A 19 -8.72 0.05 -5.36
CA ASN A 19 -7.58 -0.29 -6.22
C ASN A 19 -7.29 0.78 -7.28
N MET A 20 -8.35 1.34 -7.86
CA MET A 20 -8.24 2.32 -8.94
C MET A 20 -9.41 3.28 -8.89
N PHE A 21 -9.11 4.57 -8.92
CA PHE A 21 -10.08 5.64 -9.04
C PHE A 21 -9.54 6.70 -9.99
N SER A 22 -10.23 6.94 -11.09
CA SER A 22 -9.84 7.94 -12.07
C SER A 22 -11.05 8.64 -12.65
N ILE A 23 -10.84 9.90 -13.05
CA ILE A 23 -11.81 10.70 -13.80
C ILE A 23 -11.11 11.07 -15.10
N VAL A 24 -11.78 10.82 -16.22
CA VAL A 24 -11.29 11.22 -17.55
C VAL A 24 -10.98 12.72 -17.57
N LYS A 25 -9.91 13.10 -18.27
CA LYS A 25 -9.29 14.43 -18.15
C LYS A 25 -10.28 15.56 -18.42
N GLU A 26 -11.17 15.35 -19.38
CA GLU A 26 -12.21 16.27 -19.86
C GLU A 26 -13.28 16.57 -18.81
N LEU A 27 -13.38 15.71 -17.78
CA LEU A 27 -14.34 15.80 -16.69
C LEU A 27 -13.70 16.21 -15.35
N GLN A 28 -12.38 16.38 -15.31
CA GLN A 28 -11.68 16.86 -14.11
C GLN A 28 -12.03 18.32 -13.81
N GLY A 29 -11.95 18.71 -12.54
CA GLY A 29 -12.29 20.07 -12.09
C GLY A 29 -13.80 20.34 -11.95
N LYS A 30 -14.66 19.41 -12.37
CA LYS A 30 -16.14 19.54 -12.28
C LYS A 30 -16.74 18.91 -11.01
N ASN A 31 -15.94 18.67 -9.97
CA ASN A 31 -16.34 18.00 -8.72
C ASN A 31 -16.94 16.58 -8.85
N ILE A 32 -16.93 15.98 -10.04
CA ILE A 32 -17.46 14.62 -10.27
C ILE A 32 -16.75 13.60 -9.39
N GLY A 33 -15.41 13.66 -9.32
CA GLY A 33 -14.64 12.75 -8.48
C GLY A 33 -14.99 12.84 -6.99
N SER A 34 -15.22 14.06 -6.48
CA SER A 34 -15.64 14.25 -5.08
C SER A 34 -17.02 13.62 -4.81
N HIS A 35 -17.99 13.85 -5.70
CA HIS A 35 -19.33 13.27 -5.56
C HIS A 35 -19.29 11.74 -5.62
N MET A 36 -18.54 11.17 -6.56
CA MET A 36 -18.36 9.72 -6.66
C MET A 36 -17.70 9.16 -5.40
N MET A 37 -16.64 9.79 -4.89
CA MET A 37 -15.96 9.34 -3.68
C MET A 37 -16.91 9.41 -2.47
N GLN A 38 -17.63 10.50 -2.29
CA GLN A 38 -18.62 10.63 -1.22
C GLN A 38 -19.70 9.54 -1.31
N HIS A 39 -20.16 9.21 -2.51
CA HIS A 39 -21.12 8.13 -2.69
C HIS A 39 -20.51 6.76 -2.32
N ILE A 40 -19.26 6.48 -2.70
CA ILE A 40 -18.57 5.25 -2.30
C ILE A 40 -18.49 5.17 -0.78
N LEU A 41 -17.98 6.23 -0.13
CA LEU A 41 -17.82 6.30 1.31
C LEU A 41 -19.16 6.15 2.03
N TYR A 42 -20.22 6.81 1.54
CA TYR A 42 -21.57 6.73 2.11
C TYR A 42 -22.12 5.30 2.17
N ASN A 43 -21.84 4.47 1.17
CA ASN A 43 -22.28 3.07 1.18
C ASN A 43 -21.47 2.18 2.13
N ILE A 44 -20.27 2.64 2.51
CA ILE A 44 -19.38 1.93 3.44
C ILE A 44 -19.66 2.35 4.89
N LEU A 45 -20.14 3.59 5.10
CA LEU A 45 -20.49 4.16 6.42
C LEU A 45 -21.23 3.20 7.36
N PRO A 46 -22.33 2.52 6.95
CA PRO A 46 -23.14 1.74 7.88
C PRO A 46 -22.40 0.52 8.46
N ARG A 47 -21.27 0.14 7.86
CA ARG A 47 -20.46 -1.00 8.29
C ARG A 47 -19.39 -0.61 9.31
N GLY A 48 -19.03 0.68 9.39
CA GLY A 48 -17.91 1.15 10.21
C GLY A 48 -16.53 0.70 9.71
N ASP A 49 -16.47 0.12 8.50
CA ASP A 49 -15.26 -0.43 7.90
C ASP A 49 -14.24 0.65 7.56
N PHE A 50 -12.96 0.29 7.54
CA PHE A 50 -11.92 1.16 7.01
C PHE A 50 -11.90 1.14 5.48
N VAL A 51 -11.53 2.26 4.89
CA VAL A 51 -11.25 2.36 3.46
C VAL A 51 -9.77 2.68 3.27
N LEU A 52 -9.12 1.88 2.43
CA LEU A 52 -7.71 1.98 2.11
C LEU A 52 -7.53 2.29 0.65
N LEU A 53 -6.53 3.12 0.36
CA LEU A 53 -6.03 3.32 -0.98
C LEU A 53 -4.55 3.64 -0.94
N ASP A 54 -3.91 3.52 -2.10
CA ASP A 54 -2.56 3.96 -2.32
C ASP A 54 -2.44 4.83 -3.57
N THR A 55 -1.51 5.78 -3.54
CA THR A 55 -1.25 6.68 -4.67
C THR A 55 0.23 7.05 -4.72
N SER A 56 0.79 7.16 -5.93
CA SER A 56 2.10 7.78 -6.16
C SER A 56 2.03 9.23 -6.61
N ASN A 57 0.82 9.74 -6.87
CA ASN A 57 0.60 11.08 -7.38
C ASN A 57 0.26 12.06 -6.23
N PRO A 58 1.08 13.10 -5.97
CA PRO A 58 0.80 14.10 -4.94
C PRO A 58 -0.50 14.88 -5.16
N LYS A 59 -0.94 15.06 -6.42
CA LYS A 59 -2.23 15.71 -6.72
C LYS A 59 -3.40 14.84 -6.25
N SER A 60 -3.32 13.53 -6.46
CA SER A 60 -4.32 12.58 -5.97
C SER A 60 -4.34 12.52 -4.46
N MET A 61 -3.17 12.54 -3.80
CA MET A 61 -3.07 12.63 -2.34
C MET A 61 -3.85 13.84 -1.79
N LYS A 62 -3.64 15.03 -2.38
CA LYS A 62 -4.38 16.24 -1.99
C LYS A 62 -5.90 16.09 -2.21
N PHE A 63 -6.31 15.42 -3.29
CA PHE A 63 -7.71 15.12 -3.54
C PHE A 63 -8.30 14.23 -2.44
N TYR A 64 -7.65 13.11 -2.11
CA TYR A 64 -8.12 12.18 -1.09
C TYR A 64 -8.13 12.80 0.32
N SER A 65 -7.12 13.60 0.68
CA SER A 65 -7.13 14.32 1.96
C SER A 65 -8.35 15.23 2.12
N LYS A 66 -8.80 15.87 1.03
CA LYS A 66 -10.04 16.67 1.07
C LYS A 66 -11.30 15.83 1.29
N GLN A 67 -11.26 14.54 1.00
CA GLN A 67 -12.35 13.60 1.29
C GLN A 67 -12.22 12.97 2.69
N GLY A 68 -11.26 13.44 3.50
CA GLY A 68 -11.04 12.98 4.87
C GLY A 68 -10.15 11.76 5.00
N PHE A 69 -9.41 11.39 3.95
CA PHE A 69 -8.38 10.35 4.06
C PHE A 69 -7.12 10.90 4.74
N GLU A 70 -6.53 10.09 5.61
CA GLU A 70 -5.26 10.36 6.26
C GLU A 70 -4.13 9.53 5.66
N CYS A 71 -3.01 10.16 5.33
CA CYS A 71 -1.80 9.43 4.97
C CYS A 71 -1.21 8.76 6.21
N VAL A 72 -1.21 7.43 6.25
CA VAL A 72 -0.74 6.66 7.42
C VAL A 72 0.67 6.11 7.23
N TYR A 73 1.09 5.94 5.97
CA TYR A 73 2.33 5.25 5.65
C TYR A 73 2.84 5.68 4.27
N VAL A 74 4.13 5.97 4.14
CA VAL A 74 4.77 6.31 2.84
C VAL A 74 5.91 5.35 2.57
N ILE A 75 5.90 4.76 1.38
CA ILE A 75 7.04 4.02 0.85
C ILE A 75 7.85 4.94 -0.03
N LYS A 76 9.14 5.09 0.27
CA LYS A 76 10.11 5.72 -0.64
C LYS A 76 10.81 4.64 -1.45
N PHE A 77 10.62 4.64 -2.77
CA PHE A 77 11.36 3.73 -3.65
C PHE A 77 12.77 4.27 -3.92
N PRO A 78 13.74 3.38 -4.20
CA PRO A 78 15.06 3.80 -4.62
C PRO A 78 14.98 4.69 -5.85
N LYS A 79 15.98 5.55 -5.97
CA LYS A 79 16.15 6.34 -7.18
C LYS A 79 16.26 5.41 -8.38
N TYR A 80 15.53 5.76 -9.44
CA TYR A 80 15.61 5.08 -10.72
C TYR A 80 15.87 6.11 -11.81
N LYS A 81 16.62 5.70 -12.84
CA LYS A 81 16.79 6.53 -14.03
C LYS A 81 15.57 6.38 -14.93
N SER A 82 14.96 7.51 -15.26
CA SER A 82 13.93 7.55 -16.31
C SER A 82 14.57 7.23 -17.66
N TYR A 83 14.01 6.28 -18.39
CA TYR A 83 14.42 5.96 -19.76
C TYR A 83 14.25 7.13 -20.73
N VAL A 84 13.32 8.05 -20.43
CA VAL A 84 12.98 9.18 -21.30
C VAL A 84 13.87 10.40 -21.02
N THR A 85 14.15 10.66 -19.74
CA THR A 85 14.82 11.91 -19.33
C THR A 85 16.25 11.72 -18.84
N ASN A 86 16.71 10.48 -18.62
CA ASN A 86 18.00 10.15 -17.99
C ASN A 86 18.25 10.81 -16.63
N GLN A 87 17.20 11.33 -15.99
CA GLN A 87 17.26 11.93 -14.67
C GLN A 87 16.97 10.89 -13.60
N ASP A 88 17.64 11.04 -12.46
CA ASP A 88 17.31 10.31 -11.25
C ASP A 88 15.98 10.81 -10.71
N ASN A 89 14.99 9.92 -10.65
CA ASN A 89 13.68 10.22 -10.10
C ASN A 89 13.50 9.50 -8.77
N GLU A 90 12.81 10.18 -7.85
CA GLU A 90 12.32 9.57 -6.63
C GLU A 90 10.85 9.23 -6.81
N LEU A 91 10.46 8.02 -6.42
CA LEU A 91 9.07 7.59 -6.40
C LEU A 91 8.64 7.37 -4.96
N TYR A 92 7.48 7.91 -4.62
CA TYR A 92 6.84 7.73 -3.33
C TYR A 92 5.49 7.04 -3.56
N GLN A 93 5.12 6.11 -2.69
CA GLN A 93 3.77 5.55 -2.62
C GLN A 93 3.17 5.90 -1.26
N TYR A 94 2.08 6.66 -1.29
CA TYR A 94 1.34 7.11 -0.12
C TYR A 94 0.16 6.18 0.11
N PHE A 95 0.12 5.55 1.28
CA PHE A 95 -1.02 4.75 1.72
C PHE A 95 -1.90 5.61 2.61
N MET A 96 -3.17 5.68 2.25
CA MET A 96 -4.13 6.55 2.89
C MET A 96 -5.30 5.74 3.43
N LEU A 97 -5.74 6.11 4.63
CA LEU A 97 -6.79 5.45 5.38
C LEU A 97 -7.96 6.40 5.57
N TRP A 98 -9.18 5.88 5.54
CA TRP A 98 -10.37 6.61 5.89
C TRP A 98 -11.26 5.75 6.77
N ASN A 99 -11.94 6.40 7.71
CA ASN A 99 -13.03 5.85 8.50
C ASN A 99 -13.97 6.99 8.88
N GLU A 100 -15.23 6.69 9.18
CA GLU A 100 -16.17 7.68 9.68
C GLU A 100 -15.81 8.13 11.09
N ASP A 101 -15.40 7.19 11.94
CA ASP A 101 -14.87 7.46 13.27
C ASP A 101 -13.48 8.10 13.15
N LYS A 102 -13.45 9.43 13.19
CA LYS A 102 -12.23 10.23 13.06
C LYS A 102 -11.29 10.04 14.24
N GLU A 103 -11.81 9.73 15.42
CA GLU A 103 -10.97 9.47 16.59
C GLU A 103 -10.24 8.14 16.42
N LYS A 104 -10.97 7.09 16.06
CA LYS A 104 -10.39 5.77 15.74
C LYS A 104 -9.38 5.85 14.61
N LEU A 105 -9.69 6.58 13.54
CA LEU A 105 -8.77 6.85 12.43
C LEU A 105 -7.48 7.52 12.90
N SER A 106 -7.58 8.61 13.66
CA SER A 106 -6.43 9.35 14.17
C SER A 106 -5.56 8.47 15.09
N ASN A 107 -6.16 7.66 15.95
CA ASN A 107 -5.43 6.79 16.86
C ASN A 107 -4.63 5.72 16.09
N ILE A 108 -5.27 5.02 15.16
CA ILE A 108 -4.58 4.04 14.31
C ILE A 108 -3.50 4.70 13.45
N ALA A 109 -3.79 5.86 12.87
CA ALA A 109 -2.82 6.60 12.07
C ALA A 109 -1.58 6.98 12.90
N LYS A 110 -1.76 7.40 14.16
CA LYS A 110 -0.66 7.68 15.09
C LYS A 110 0.16 6.43 15.39
N GLU A 111 -0.50 5.30 15.68
CA GLU A 111 0.19 4.04 15.99
C GLU A 111 1.02 3.51 14.82
N ILE A 112 0.46 3.54 13.60
CA ILE A 112 1.17 3.13 12.39
C ILE A 112 2.39 4.03 12.16
N ARG A 113 2.21 5.37 12.23
CA ARG A 113 3.31 6.33 12.04
C ARG A 113 4.37 6.21 13.14
N ALA A 114 3.97 5.92 14.38
CA ALA A 114 4.90 5.74 15.49
C ALA A 114 5.80 4.51 15.30
N ARG A 115 5.26 3.41 14.74
CA ARG A 115 6.02 2.18 14.54
C ARG A 115 6.90 2.19 13.31
N TYR A 116 6.40 2.71 12.19
CA TYR A 116 7.10 2.63 10.91
C TYR A 116 7.77 3.94 10.49
N GLY A 117 7.51 5.03 11.21
CA GLY A 117 7.81 6.37 10.73
C GLY A 117 6.86 6.81 9.61
N VAL A 118 7.03 8.05 9.14
CA VAL A 118 6.31 8.54 7.96
C VAL A 118 6.88 7.91 6.67
N TYR A 119 8.17 7.60 6.66
CA TYR A 119 8.88 7.03 5.52
C TYR A 119 9.41 5.65 5.86
N VAL A 120 9.04 4.67 5.05
CA VAL A 120 9.71 3.37 5.00
C VAL A 120 10.42 3.26 3.67
N ASP A 121 11.71 2.96 3.72
CA ASP A 121 12.44 2.60 2.51
C ASP A 121 11.78 1.37 1.89
N SER A 122 11.33 1.52 0.65
CA SER A 122 11.04 0.38 -0.21
C SER A 122 12.40 -0.27 -0.41
N ILE A 123 12.64 -1.34 0.33
CA ILE A 123 13.34 -2.56 -0.09
C ILE A 123 13.78 -3.23 1.20
N SER A 124 13.22 -4.42 1.40
CA SER A 124 13.94 -5.52 2.01
C SER A 124 15.35 -5.53 1.45
N THR A 125 16.32 -5.04 2.22
CA THR A 125 17.70 -4.74 1.77
C THR A 125 18.23 -5.81 0.79
N PRO A 126 19.18 -5.51 -0.11
CA PRO A 126 19.80 -6.55 -0.96
C PRO A 126 20.22 -7.81 -0.17
N LYS A 127 20.50 -7.66 1.12
CA LYS A 127 20.73 -8.71 2.10
C LYS A 127 19.50 -9.59 2.39
N GLU A 128 18.31 -9.03 2.54
CA GLU A 128 17.05 -9.76 2.72
C GLU A 128 16.62 -10.50 1.44
N ILE A 129 16.76 -9.88 0.26
CA ILE A 129 16.51 -10.56 -1.02
C ILE A 129 17.50 -11.72 -1.21
N ASN A 130 18.79 -11.50 -0.91
CA ASN A 130 19.79 -12.58 -0.95
C ASN A 130 19.49 -13.70 0.05
N ASN A 131 19.02 -13.37 1.26
CA ASN A 131 18.64 -14.38 2.24
C ASN A 131 17.41 -15.19 1.78
N TRP A 132 16.44 -14.54 1.15
CA TRP A 132 15.27 -15.22 0.59
C TRP A 132 15.66 -16.14 -0.57
N LEU A 133 16.49 -15.67 -1.50
CA LEU A 133 17.03 -16.48 -2.59
C LEU A 133 17.86 -17.67 -2.10
N LYS A 134 18.71 -17.47 -1.08
CA LYS A 134 19.48 -18.56 -0.44
C LYS A 134 18.58 -19.61 0.19
N LYS A 135 17.52 -19.20 0.89
CA LYS A 135 16.53 -20.13 1.45
C LYS A 135 15.81 -20.88 0.35
N MET A 136 15.37 -20.20 -0.70
CA MET A 136 14.69 -20.83 -1.83
C MET A 136 15.59 -21.89 -2.50
N LEU A 137 16.85 -21.54 -2.78
CA LEU A 137 17.85 -22.47 -3.34
C LEU A 137 18.07 -23.68 -2.44
N PHE A 138 18.21 -23.47 -1.13
CA PHE A 138 18.39 -24.54 -0.15
C PHE A 138 17.21 -25.53 -0.15
N TYR A 139 15.98 -25.03 -0.14
CA TYR A 139 14.79 -25.89 -0.17
C TYR A 139 14.62 -26.61 -1.51
N SER A 140 14.96 -25.98 -2.64
CA SER A 140 14.96 -26.67 -3.94
C SER A 140 15.98 -27.81 -4.01
N ILE A 141 17.16 -27.64 -3.41
CA ILE A 141 18.18 -28.71 -3.34
C ILE A 141 17.69 -29.87 -2.46
N LEU A 142 17.13 -29.56 -1.28
CA LEU A 142 16.53 -30.57 -0.39
C LEU A 142 15.41 -31.35 -1.09
N PHE A 143 14.56 -30.67 -1.86
CA PHE A 143 13.49 -31.29 -2.62
C PHE A 143 14.02 -32.22 -3.70
N ILE A 144 15.07 -31.82 -4.43
CA ILE A 144 15.73 -32.69 -5.43
C ILE A 144 16.34 -33.92 -4.76
N ILE A 145 17.04 -33.76 -3.63
CA ILE A 145 17.63 -34.88 -2.88
C ILE A 145 16.53 -35.85 -2.42
N PHE A 146 15.42 -35.33 -1.91
CA PHE A 146 14.28 -36.14 -1.49
C PHE A 146 13.68 -36.94 -2.67
N LEU A 147 13.51 -36.32 -3.84
CA LEU A 147 13.03 -37.01 -5.05
C LEU A 147 14.01 -38.10 -5.52
N VAL A 148 15.32 -37.85 -5.45
CA VAL A 148 16.34 -38.85 -5.80
C VAL A 148 16.30 -40.02 -4.82
N LEU A 149 16.19 -39.79 -3.51
CA LEU A 149 16.09 -40.85 -2.52
C LEU A 149 14.82 -41.71 -2.68
N LEU A 150 13.70 -41.08 -3.07
CA LEU A 150 12.47 -41.78 -3.43
C LEU A 150 12.60 -42.68 -4.66
N SER A 151 13.53 -42.37 -5.58
CA SER A 151 13.75 -43.19 -6.78
C SER A 151 14.57 -44.47 -6.53
N PHE A 152 15.12 -44.63 -5.32
CA PHE A 152 15.87 -45.82 -4.89
C PHE A 152 15.11 -46.69 -3.87
N LEU A 153 13.85 -46.34 -3.57
CA LEU A 153 12.89 -47.09 -2.74
C LEU A 153 11.84 -47.75 -3.63
#